data_AF-A0A2E3MQK2-F1
#
_entry.id   AF-A0A2E3MQK2-F1
#
_cell.length_a   1.000
_cell.length_b   1.000
_cell.length_c   1.000
_cell.angle_alpha   90.00
_cell.angle_beta   90.00
_cell.angle_gamma   90.00
#
_symmetry.space_group_name_H-M   'P 1'
#
loop_
_entity.id
_entity.type
_entity.pdbx_description
1 polymer ?
#
loop_
_entity_poly.entity_id
_entity_poly.type
_entity_poly.pdbx_seq_one_letter_code
_entity_poly.pdbx_strand_id
1 'polypeptide(L)'
;MRNCSLTLLYLVLVTVPCATAQRPFRGGRGIWGAVRNDSLLTLTAIEEVRKEVRLRKEQNELVDALLVDVRAQFRKSFEGVNPFRNGVEEARGKIKEISGRFDVLLEIVLEPDQLERLKQLQLQREGLRALDRTDFQEQLSLEETQLKEIQELLKEGRKRIQESREDRKAAQQHRSQLESDVLKLLNDEQQKKWNAMKGKTYRFPAPEGRPGSRDQPAEPNGDEDP
;
A
#
# COMPACT_ATOMS: atom_id res chain seq x y z
N MET A 1 83.54 -27.05 -19.30
CA MET A 1 82.94 -26.85 -20.63
C MET A 1 81.47 -26.50 -20.42
N ARG A 2 81.13 -25.21 -20.49
CA ARG A 2 80.35 -24.60 -21.59
C ARG A 2 78.85 -25.02 -21.60
N ASN A 3 77.98 -24.19 -20.99
CA ASN A 3 76.99 -23.34 -21.69
C ASN A 3 75.71 -23.07 -20.89
N CYS A 4 75.30 -21.79 -20.94
CA CYS A 4 74.10 -21.15 -20.45
C CYS A 4 72.81 -21.61 -21.16
N SER A 5 71.65 -21.50 -20.49
CA SER A 5 70.40 -20.87 -20.97
C SER A 5 69.29 -21.05 -19.91
N LEU A 6 68.90 -20.02 -19.13
CA LEU A 6 67.77 -19.13 -19.38
C LEU A 6 66.50 -19.85 -19.89
N THR A 7 65.48 -20.00 -19.02
CA THR A 7 64.17 -19.33 -19.18
C THR A 7 63.21 -19.65 -18.02
N LEU A 8 62.68 -18.58 -17.44
CA LEU A 8 61.54 -18.52 -16.54
C LEU A 8 60.27 -19.05 -17.23
N LEU A 9 59.47 -19.88 -16.56
CA LEU A 9 58.03 -19.96 -16.84
C LEU A 9 57.24 -19.89 -15.53
N TYR A 10 56.68 -18.71 -15.32
CA TYR A 10 55.81 -18.32 -14.22
C TYR A 10 54.43 -18.95 -14.46
N LEU A 11 54.04 -19.97 -13.68
CA LEU A 11 52.67 -20.49 -13.73
C LEU A 11 51.78 -19.62 -12.85
N VAL A 12 51.15 -18.62 -13.48
CA VAL A 12 50.14 -17.75 -12.88
C VAL A 12 48.95 -18.60 -12.44
N LEU A 13 48.77 -18.70 -11.13
CA LEU A 13 47.60 -19.31 -10.49
C LEU A 13 46.43 -18.34 -10.65
N VAL A 14 45.62 -18.54 -11.69
CA VAL A 14 44.39 -17.78 -11.93
C VAL A 14 43.41 -18.12 -10.80
N THR A 15 43.33 -17.22 -9.83
CA THR A 15 42.30 -17.23 -8.80
C THR A 15 40.97 -16.93 -9.48
N VAL A 16 40.07 -17.91 -9.47
CA VAL A 16 38.68 -17.75 -9.91
C VAL A 16 38.03 -16.70 -9.00
N PRO A 17 37.59 -15.54 -9.50
CA PRO A 17 36.75 -14.66 -8.71
C PRO A 17 35.44 -15.40 -8.50
N CYS A 18 35.10 -15.69 -7.24
CA CYS A 18 33.73 -16.00 -6.84
C CYS A 18 32.84 -14.86 -7.35
N ALA A 19 32.20 -15.08 -8.49
CA ALA A 19 31.12 -14.24 -8.97
C ALA A 19 30.06 -14.27 -7.87
N THR A 20 29.94 -13.16 -7.15
CA THR A 20 28.77 -12.87 -6.36
C THR A 20 27.61 -12.86 -7.33
N ALA A 21 26.85 -13.95 -7.38
CA ALA A 21 25.55 -13.99 -7.99
C ALA A 21 24.66 -13.01 -7.21
N GLN A 22 24.72 -11.74 -7.58
CA GLN A 22 23.74 -10.75 -7.20
C GLN A 22 22.41 -11.30 -7.68
N ARG A 23 21.63 -11.83 -6.74
CA ARG A 23 20.29 -12.33 -6.99
C ARG A 23 19.57 -11.24 -7.79
N PRO A 24 19.04 -11.54 -8.99
CA PRO A 24 18.36 -10.52 -9.77
C PRO A 24 17.26 -9.92 -8.90
N PHE A 25 17.31 -8.61 -8.77
CA PHE A 25 16.31 -7.80 -8.11
C PHE A 25 14.93 -8.28 -8.57
N ARG A 26 14.16 -8.90 -7.66
CA ARG A 26 12.78 -9.35 -7.91
C ARG A 26 11.89 -8.10 -7.99
N GLY A 27 12.09 -7.29 -9.02
CA GLY A 27 11.57 -5.94 -9.23
C GLY A 27 10.07 -5.85 -9.50
N GLY A 28 9.34 -6.96 -9.40
CA GLY A 28 7.88 -6.96 -9.47
C GLY A 28 7.18 -6.56 -8.17
N ARG A 29 7.91 -6.44 -7.05
CA ARG A 29 7.31 -6.18 -5.72
C ARG A 29 7.51 -4.76 -5.18
N GLY A 30 8.50 -4.01 -5.69
CA GLY A 30 8.86 -2.69 -5.18
C GLY A 30 7.93 -1.57 -5.66
N ILE A 31 7.86 -1.38 -6.99
CA ILE A 31 7.01 -0.34 -7.59
C ILE A 31 5.55 -0.79 -7.62
N TRP A 32 5.28 -2.02 -8.06
CA TRP A 32 3.92 -2.58 -8.07
C TRP A 32 3.31 -2.76 -6.66
N GLY A 33 4.15 -2.90 -5.63
CA GLY A 33 3.71 -2.89 -4.22
C GLY A 33 3.38 -1.47 -3.71
N ALA A 34 4.07 -0.45 -4.22
CA ALA A 34 3.78 0.96 -3.94
C ALA A 34 2.54 1.48 -4.71
N VAL A 35 2.24 0.91 -5.87
CA VAL A 35 1.04 1.18 -6.69
C VAL A 35 -0.21 0.49 -6.12
N ARG A 36 -0.04 -0.59 -5.36
CA ARG A 36 -1.15 -1.48 -4.93
C ARG A 36 -1.97 -1.01 -3.74
N ASN A 37 -1.52 0.02 -3.02
CA ASN A 37 -2.06 0.27 -1.69
C ASN A 37 -2.91 1.53 -1.65
N ASP A 38 -4.18 1.30 -1.99
CA ASP A 38 -5.36 1.79 -1.26
C ASP A 38 -6.14 2.98 -1.86
N SER A 39 -5.95 3.33 -3.13
CA SER A 39 -6.87 4.28 -3.80
C SER A 39 -8.29 3.70 -3.96
N LEU A 40 -9.29 4.57 -4.11
CA LEU A 40 -10.69 4.17 -4.43
C LEU A 40 -10.73 3.20 -5.61
N LEU A 41 -9.86 3.42 -6.59
CA LEU A 41 -9.66 2.53 -7.72
C LEU A 41 -9.33 1.07 -7.33
N THR A 42 -8.45 0.87 -6.35
CA THR A 42 -8.08 -0.50 -5.92
C THR A 42 -9.20 -1.20 -5.17
N LEU A 43 -10.09 -0.43 -4.53
CA LEU A 43 -11.30 -0.95 -3.88
C LEU A 43 -12.36 -1.33 -4.91
N THR A 44 -12.58 -0.48 -5.91
CA THR A 44 -13.52 -0.78 -7.00
C THR A 44 -13.00 -1.89 -7.91
N ALA A 45 -11.75 -2.33 -7.80
CA ALA A 45 -11.31 -3.57 -8.46
C ALA A 45 -11.82 -4.86 -7.77
N ILE A 46 -12.38 -4.78 -6.55
CA ILE A 46 -12.88 -5.92 -5.78
C ILE A 46 -14.38 -6.04 -5.98
N GLU A 47 -14.85 -7.18 -6.49
CA GLU A 47 -16.27 -7.40 -6.81
C GLU A 47 -17.17 -7.30 -5.56
N GLU A 48 -16.72 -7.84 -4.42
CA GLU A 48 -17.45 -7.80 -3.16
C GLU A 48 -17.63 -6.36 -2.66
N VAL A 49 -16.63 -5.49 -2.89
CA VAL A 49 -16.76 -4.06 -2.55
C VAL A 49 -17.81 -3.39 -3.43
N ARG A 50 -17.85 -3.71 -4.74
CA ARG A 50 -18.90 -3.17 -5.61
C ARG A 50 -20.29 -3.64 -5.19
N LYS A 51 -20.42 -4.88 -4.73
CA LYS A 51 -21.67 -5.43 -4.16
C LYS A 51 -22.07 -4.73 -2.87
N GLU A 52 -21.12 -4.50 -1.97
CA GLU A 52 -21.35 -3.76 -0.71
C GLU A 52 -21.83 -2.33 -0.96
N VAL A 53 -21.23 -1.66 -1.95
CA VAL A 53 -21.61 -0.31 -2.38
C VAL A 53 -22.87 -0.32 -3.28
N ARG A 54 -23.35 -1.51 -3.66
CA ARG A 54 -24.55 -1.72 -4.49
C ARG A 54 -24.45 -1.02 -5.84
N LEU A 55 -23.32 -1.14 -6.51
CA LEU A 55 -23.15 -0.59 -7.86
C LEU A 55 -24.13 -1.24 -8.84
N ARG A 56 -24.83 -0.42 -9.61
CA ARG A 56 -25.73 -0.87 -10.69
C ARG A 56 -24.91 -1.46 -11.83
N LYS A 57 -25.57 -2.19 -12.73
CA LYS A 57 -24.90 -2.83 -13.86
C LYS A 57 -24.13 -1.82 -14.72
N GLU A 58 -24.77 -0.70 -15.02
CA GLU A 58 -24.20 0.39 -15.83
C GLU A 58 -22.99 1.02 -15.13
N GLN A 59 -23.06 1.19 -13.81
CA GLN A 59 -21.93 1.70 -13.01
C GLN A 59 -20.77 0.71 -12.97
N ASN A 60 -21.03 -0.60 -12.86
CA ASN A 60 -20.00 -1.62 -12.95
C ASN A 60 -19.29 -1.60 -14.30
N GLU A 61 -20.04 -1.51 -15.40
CA GLU A 61 -19.49 -1.41 -16.75
C GLU A 61 -18.59 -0.17 -16.92
N LEU A 62 -19.01 0.98 -16.39
CA LEU A 62 -18.21 2.21 -16.37
C LEU A 62 -16.94 2.04 -15.52
N VAL A 63 -17.05 1.45 -14.33
CA VAL A 63 -15.89 1.16 -13.47
C VAL A 63 -14.91 0.21 -14.17
N ASP A 64 -15.40 -0.79 -14.90
CA ASP A 64 -14.55 -1.72 -15.66
C ASP A 64 -13.83 -1.02 -16.81
N ALA A 65 -14.53 -0.17 -17.56
CA ALA A 65 -13.93 0.66 -18.59
C ALA A 65 -12.84 1.59 -18.01
N LEU A 66 -13.12 2.23 -16.86
CA LEU A 66 -12.14 3.02 -16.13
C LEU A 66 -10.92 2.19 -15.75
N LEU A 67 -11.10 1.00 -15.16
CA LEU A 67 -9.99 0.13 -14.77
C LEU A 67 -9.11 -0.31 -15.96
N VAL A 68 -9.71 -0.57 -17.12
CA VAL A 68 -8.98 -0.85 -18.36
C VAL A 68 -8.15 0.36 -18.79
N ASP A 69 -8.75 1.54 -18.75
CA ASP A 69 -8.07 2.80 -19.08
C ASP A 69 -6.92 3.10 -18.11
N VAL A 70 -7.09 2.91 -16.79
CA VAL A 70 -5.98 3.04 -15.82
C VAL A 70 -4.83 2.15 -16.24
N ARG A 71 -5.10 0.88 -16.54
CA ARG A 71 -4.05 -0.10 -16.84
C ARG A 71 -3.30 0.29 -18.11
N ALA A 72 -4.02 0.82 -19.11
CA ALA A 72 -3.41 1.34 -20.33
C ALA A 72 -2.56 2.59 -20.07
N GLN A 73 -3.10 3.58 -19.34
CA GLN A 73 -2.37 4.78 -18.96
C GLN A 73 -1.15 4.45 -18.11
N PHE A 74 -1.28 3.54 -17.14
CA PHE A 74 -0.18 3.08 -16.31
C PHE A 74 0.90 2.41 -17.16
N ARG A 75 0.52 1.51 -18.07
CA ARG A 75 1.49 0.89 -19.00
C ARG A 75 2.25 1.95 -19.81
N LYS A 76 1.53 2.91 -20.38
CA LYS A 76 2.10 3.99 -21.20
C LYS A 76 3.00 4.94 -20.40
N SER A 77 2.56 5.38 -19.23
CA SER A 77 3.28 6.32 -18.36
C SER A 77 4.57 5.74 -17.77
N PHE A 78 4.64 4.40 -17.72
CA PHE A 78 5.80 3.65 -17.23
C PHE A 78 6.55 2.90 -18.34
N GLU A 79 6.13 3.05 -19.59
CA GLU A 79 6.88 2.54 -20.74
C GLU A 79 8.21 3.29 -20.85
N GLY A 80 9.33 2.56 -20.86
CA GLY A 80 10.66 3.15 -20.86
C GLY A 80 11.10 3.82 -19.56
N VAL A 81 10.25 3.83 -18.50
CA VAL A 81 10.67 4.30 -17.17
C VAL A 81 11.58 3.24 -16.56
N ASN A 82 12.86 3.57 -16.40
CA ASN A 82 13.81 2.71 -15.71
C ASN A 82 13.85 3.10 -14.21
N PRO A 83 13.40 2.23 -13.29
CA PRO A 83 13.41 2.48 -11.85
C PRO A 83 14.78 2.84 -11.27
N PHE A 84 15.85 2.44 -11.95
CA PHE A 84 17.23 2.66 -11.55
C PHE A 84 17.83 3.98 -12.09
N ARG A 85 17.14 4.66 -13.03
CA ARG A 85 17.57 5.96 -13.57
C ARG A 85 16.62 7.12 -13.22
N ASN A 86 15.31 6.88 -13.21
CA ASN A 86 14.30 7.95 -13.15
C ASN A 86 13.80 8.25 -11.72
N GLY A 87 14.30 7.52 -10.72
CA GLY A 87 14.01 7.76 -9.31
C GLY A 87 12.60 7.32 -8.87
N VAL A 88 12.48 6.96 -7.60
CA VAL A 88 11.22 6.53 -6.98
C VAL A 88 10.19 7.67 -6.92
N GLU A 89 10.65 8.93 -6.93
CA GLU A 89 9.79 10.14 -6.88
C GLU A 89 8.99 10.38 -8.17
N GLU A 90 9.60 10.26 -9.36
CA GLU A 90 8.86 10.43 -10.63
C GLU A 90 7.75 9.37 -10.77
N ALA A 91 8.07 8.13 -10.37
CA ALA A 91 7.09 7.05 -10.31
C ALA A 91 5.93 7.37 -9.36
N ARG A 92 6.23 7.91 -8.17
CA ARG A 92 5.20 8.30 -7.18
C ARG A 92 4.30 9.42 -7.70
N GLY A 93 4.88 10.45 -8.32
CA GLY A 93 4.11 11.55 -8.91
C GLY A 93 3.11 11.06 -9.97
N LYS A 94 3.58 10.23 -10.92
CA LYS A 94 2.72 9.62 -11.95
C LYS A 94 1.62 8.74 -11.36
N ILE A 95 1.92 7.96 -10.32
CA ILE A 95 0.91 7.15 -9.61
C ILE A 95 -0.17 8.04 -9.01
N LYS A 96 0.22 9.13 -8.34
CA LYS A 96 -0.70 10.06 -7.69
C LYS A 96 -1.59 10.76 -8.71
N GLU A 97 -1.02 11.21 -9.83
CA GLU A 97 -1.78 11.85 -10.91
C GLU A 97 -2.81 10.91 -11.52
N ILE A 98 -2.39 9.69 -11.90
CA ILE A 98 -3.28 8.67 -12.44
C ILE A 98 -4.40 8.39 -11.43
N SER A 99 -4.06 8.11 -10.17
CA SER A 99 -5.06 7.78 -9.14
C SER A 99 -6.04 8.92 -8.87
N GLY A 100 -5.55 10.17 -8.78
CA GLY A 100 -6.41 11.34 -8.55
C GLY A 100 -7.42 11.57 -9.68
N ARG A 101 -7.04 11.30 -10.93
CA ARG A 101 -7.99 11.36 -12.06
C ARG A 101 -9.09 10.33 -11.93
N PHE A 102 -8.78 9.13 -11.45
CA PHE A 102 -9.80 8.09 -11.25
C PHE A 102 -10.71 8.38 -10.07
N ASP A 103 -10.18 8.96 -8.99
CA ASP A 103 -11.00 9.40 -7.86
C ASP A 103 -12.08 10.39 -8.36
N VAL A 104 -11.72 11.41 -9.15
CA VAL A 104 -12.69 12.37 -9.75
C VAL A 104 -13.71 11.71 -10.67
N LEU A 105 -13.29 10.77 -11.53
CA LEU A 105 -14.22 10.07 -12.42
C LEU A 105 -15.21 9.19 -11.65
N LEU A 106 -14.77 8.57 -10.55
CA LEU A 106 -15.66 7.82 -9.67
C LEU A 106 -16.70 8.72 -9.00
N GLU A 107 -16.37 9.97 -8.66
CA GLU A 107 -17.37 10.91 -8.12
C GLU A 107 -18.48 11.27 -9.12
N ILE A 108 -18.22 11.14 -10.43
CA ILE A 108 -19.23 11.37 -11.48
C ILE A 108 -20.09 10.11 -11.72
N VAL A 109 -19.49 8.92 -11.60
CA VAL A 109 -20.17 7.64 -11.88
C VAL A 109 -21.04 7.18 -10.71
N LEU A 110 -20.62 7.49 -9.49
CA LEU A 110 -21.26 7.02 -8.26
C LEU A 110 -22.26 8.02 -7.71
N GLU A 111 -23.36 7.51 -7.16
CA GLU A 111 -24.29 8.32 -6.39
C GLU A 111 -23.64 8.76 -5.05
N PRO A 112 -24.07 9.86 -4.42
CA PRO A 112 -23.45 10.38 -3.20
C PRO A 112 -23.31 9.33 -2.09
N ASP A 113 -24.37 8.57 -1.81
CA ASP A 113 -24.37 7.52 -0.78
C ASP A 113 -23.41 6.36 -1.11
N GLN A 114 -23.24 6.04 -2.40
CA GLN A 114 -22.32 5.02 -2.87
C GLN A 114 -20.87 5.47 -2.72
N LEU A 115 -20.59 6.73 -3.09
CA LEU A 115 -19.28 7.33 -2.90
C LEU A 115 -18.93 7.43 -1.41
N GLU A 116 -19.87 7.84 -0.58
CA GLU A 116 -19.68 7.89 0.88
C GLU A 116 -19.34 6.50 1.42
N ARG A 117 -20.12 5.48 1.06
CA ARG A 117 -19.83 4.11 1.49
C ARG A 117 -18.46 3.64 1.01
N LEU A 118 -18.07 3.98 -0.21
CA LEU A 118 -16.74 3.64 -0.74
C LEU A 118 -15.61 4.34 0.03
N LYS A 119 -15.79 5.62 0.42
CA LYS A 119 -14.84 6.38 1.27
C LYS A 119 -14.75 5.80 2.69
N GLN A 120 -15.86 5.32 3.26
CA GLN A 120 -15.85 4.58 4.53
C GLN A 120 -15.02 3.28 4.42
N LEU A 121 -15.18 2.53 3.34
CA LEU A 121 -14.40 1.31 3.08
C LEU A 121 -12.92 1.63 2.87
N GLN A 122 -12.60 2.74 2.20
CA GLN A 122 -11.23 3.24 2.07
C GLN A 122 -10.62 3.53 3.42
N LEU A 123 -11.33 4.27 4.27
CA LEU A 123 -10.86 4.56 5.62
C LEU A 123 -10.61 3.29 6.44
N GLN A 124 -11.52 2.31 6.39
CA GLN A 124 -11.35 1.04 7.10
C GLN A 124 -10.14 0.24 6.62
N ARG A 125 -9.81 0.32 5.32
CA ARG A 125 -8.68 -0.41 4.73
C ARG A 125 -7.35 0.31 4.94
N GLU A 126 -7.33 1.63 4.77
CA GLU A 126 -6.13 2.45 4.94
C GLU A 126 -5.76 2.64 6.42
N GLY A 127 -6.76 2.67 7.31
CA GLY A 127 -6.58 3.03 8.71
C GLY A 127 -5.93 4.40 8.83
N LEU A 128 -4.92 4.51 9.68
CA LEU A 128 -4.21 5.77 9.93
C LEU A 128 -3.54 6.38 8.69
N ARG A 129 -3.28 5.60 7.63
CA ARG A 129 -2.73 6.15 6.39
C ARG A 129 -3.70 7.10 5.68
N ALA A 130 -5.00 7.01 5.97
CA ALA A 130 -5.98 7.95 5.45
C ALA A 130 -5.72 9.39 5.91
N LEU A 131 -5.04 9.59 7.04
CA LEU A 131 -4.65 10.91 7.54
C LEU A 131 -3.60 11.61 6.66
N ASP A 132 -2.93 10.89 5.75
CA ASP A 132 -2.03 11.50 4.74
C ASP A 132 -2.83 12.13 3.58
N ARG A 133 -4.14 11.87 3.47
CA ARG A 133 -4.98 12.37 2.39
C ARG A 133 -5.69 13.67 2.75
N THR A 134 -5.74 14.59 1.80
CA THR A 134 -6.32 15.94 1.99
C THR A 134 -7.82 15.90 2.31
N ASP A 135 -8.58 15.01 1.69
CA ASP A 135 -10.02 14.87 1.93
C ASP A 135 -10.37 14.44 3.36
N PHE A 136 -9.54 13.59 3.98
CA PHE A 136 -9.68 13.20 5.38
C PHE A 136 -9.15 14.28 6.33
N GLN A 137 -8.07 14.98 5.97
CA GLN A 137 -7.53 16.10 6.74
C GLN A 137 -8.54 17.24 6.85
N GLU A 138 -9.18 17.62 5.74
CA GLU A 138 -10.22 18.65 5.68
C GLU A 138 -11.45 18.26 6.50
N GLN A 139 -11.90 17.00 6.35
CA GLN A 139 -13.02 16.49 7.14
C GLN A 139 -12.69 16.53 8.63
N LEU A 140 -11.51 16.13 9.07
CA LEU A 140 -11.13 16.22 10.49
C LEU A 140 -10.70 17.62 10.93
N SER A 141 -10.62 18.57 9.99
CA SER A 141 -10.15 19.94 10.23
C SER A 141 -8.81 19.94 10.99
N LEU A 142 -7.87 19.11 10.53
CA LEU A 142 -6.56 18.98 11.17
C LEU A 142 -5.74 20.26 10.96
N GLU A 143 -5.18 20.80 12.04
CA GLU A 143 -4.26 21.93 11.94
C GLU A 143 -2.90 21.51 11.37
N GLU A 144 -2.16 22.44 10.77
CA GLU A 144 -0.85 22.14 10.17
C GLU A 144 0.16 21.57 11.18
N THR A 145 0.15 22.08 12.41
CA THR A 145 0.98 21.60 13.52
C THR A 145 0.61 20.17 13.90
N GLN A 146 -0.67 19.90 14.14
CA GLN A 146 -1.20 18.57 14.43
C GLN A 146 -0.89 17.57 13.31
N LEU A 147 -1.04 17.99 12.05
CA LEU A 147 -0.72 17.17 10.88
C LEU A 147 0.77 16.79 10.83
N LYS A 148 1.68 17.73 11.10
CA LYS A 148 3.12 17.45 11.15
C LYS A 148 3.47 16.43 12.23
N GLU A 149 2.88 16.56 13.42
CA GLU A 149 3.08 15.60 14.51
C GLU A 149 2.56 14.20 14.15
N ILE A 150 1.37 14.11 13.56
CA ILE A 150 0.82 12.85 13.06
C ILE A 150 1.75 12.24 12.00
N GLN A 151 2.24 13.03 11.05
CA GLN A 151 3.11 12.53 9.97
C GLN A 151 4.43 11.95 10.49
N GLU A 152 5.09 12.64 11.43
CA GLU A 152 6.32 12.11 12.05
C GLU A 152 6.02 10.84 12.86
N LEU A 153 4.94 10.83 13.63
CA LEU A 153 4.53 9.64 14.40
C LEU A 153 4.23 8.44 13.47
N LEU A 154 3.54 8.66 12.35
CA LEU A 154 3.29 7.62 11.35
C LEU A 154 4.57 7.13 10.67
N LYS A 155 5.54 8.02 10.43
CA LYS A 155 6.84 7.68 9.84
C LYS A 155 7.67 6.82 10.78
N GLU A 156 7.77 7.20 12.05
CA GLU A 156 8.47 6.43 13.09
C GLU A 156 7.76 5.09 13.36
N GLY A 157 6.44 5.11 13.49
CA GLY A 157 5.62 3.92 13.68
C GLY A 157 5.79 2.91 12.53
N ARG A 158 5.77 3.38 11.28
CA ARG A 158 6.03 2.54 10.10
C ARG A 158 7.42 1.90 10.15
N LYS A 159 8.44 2.65 10.59
CA LYS A 159 9.80 2.12 10.74
C LYS A 159 9.84 1.00 11.78
N ARG A 160 9.25 1.19 12.96
CA ARG A 160 9.15 0.15 14.01
C ARG A 160 8.43 -1.11 13.52
N ILE A 161 7.27 -0.95 12.89
CA ILE A 161 6.52 -2.07 12.31
C ILE A 161 7.35 -2.80 11.23
N GLN A 162 8.15 -2.05 10.46
CA GLN A 162 9.03 -2.62 9.44
C GLN A 162 10.19 -3.41 10.05
N GLU A 163 10.77 -2.94 11.14
CA GLU A 163 11.84 -3.63 11.87
C GLU A 163 11.32 -4.92 12.52
N SER A 164 10.07 -4.94 12.96
CA SER A 164 9.42 -6.14 13.54
C SER A 164 8.80 -7.09 12.51
N ARG A 165 9.10 -6.97 11.21
CA ARG A 165 8.41 -7.77 10.17
C ARG A 165 8.51 -9.28 10.33
N GLU A 166 9.56 -9.76 10.98
CA GLU A 166 9.80 -11.18 11.23
C GLU A 166 8.95 -11.70 12.41
N ASP A 167 8.60 -10.83 13.36
CA ASP A 167 7.72 -11.12 14.47
C ASP A 167 6.34 -10.49 14.25
N ARG A 168 5.40 -11.33 13.81
CA ARG A 168 4.02 -10.89 13.55
C ARG A 168 3.33 -10.31 14.79
N LYS A 169 3.60 -10.84 15.99
CA LYS A 169 2.97 -10.35 17.23
C LYS A 169 3.51 -8.97 17.57
N ALA A 170 4.83 -8.78 17.54
CA ALA A 170 5.44 -7.48 17.76
C ALA A 170 4.97 -6.44 16.72
N ALA A 171 4.90 -6.83 15.44
CA ALA A 171 4.39 -5.95 14.38
C ALA A 171 2.93 -5.55 14.60
N GLN A 172 2.09 -6.43 15.14
CA GLN A 172 0.69 -6.11 15.49
C GLN A 172 0.63 -5.18 16.70
N GLN A 173 1.40 -5.44 17.76
CA GLN A 173 1.47 -4.57 18.93
C GLN A 173 1.91 -3.15 18.55
N HIS A 174 2.94 -3.00 17.72
CA HIS A 174 3.37 -1.69 17.24
C HIS A 174 2.31 -0.98 16.39
N ARG A 175 1.45 -1.71 15.66
CA ARG A 175 0.31 -1.11 14.94
C ARG A 175 -0.74 -0.57 15.92
N SER A 176 -1.14 -1.38 16.90
CA SER A 176 -2.12 -0.97 17.90
C SER A 176 -1.62 0.20 18.74
N GLN A 177 -0.34 0.19 19.11
CA GLN A 177 0.28 1.31 19.82
C GLN A 177 0.28 2.58 18.97
N LEU A 178 0.68 2.47 17.70
CA LEU A 178 0.67 3.61 16.78
C LEU A 178 -0.74 4.20 16.61
N GLU A 179 -1.76 3.34 16.52
CA GLU A 179 -3.16 3.78 16.45
C GLU A 179 -3.58 4.51 17.71
N SER A 180 -3.26 3.98 18.89
CA SER A 180 -3.53 4.65 20.16
C SER A 180 -2.86 6.02 20.24
N ASP A 181 -1.59 6.11 19.85
CA ASP A 181 -0.81 7.34 19.97
C ASP A 181 -1.30 8.41 18.97
N VAL A 182 -1.66 8.03 17.75
CA VAL A 182 -2.25 8.97 16.78
C VAL A 182 -3.62 9.45 17.24
N LEU A 183 -4.48 8.56 17.76
CA LEU A 183 -5.81 8.96 18.24
C LEU A 183 -5.75 9.92 19.43
N LYS A 184 -4.73 9.82 20.30
CA LYS A 184 -4.50 10.78 21.40
C LYS A 184 -4.13 12.19 20.91
N LEU A 185 -3.59 12.32 19.70
CA LEU A 185 -3.34 13.63 19.10
C LEU A 185 -4.63 14.27 18.57
N LEU A 186 -5.66 13.47 18.31
CA LEU A 186 -6.97 13.97 17.91
C LEU A 186 -7.76 14.43 19.14
N ASN A 187 -8.39 15.60 19.07
CA ASN A 187 -9.32 16.04 20.11
C ASN A 187 -10.61 15.19 20.10
N ASP A 188 -11.44 15.34 21.14
CA ASP A 188 -12.66 14.54 21.30
C ASP A 188 -13.63 14.64 20.11
N GLU A 189 -13.76 15.82 19.49
CA GLU A 189 -14.61 16.01 18.33
C GLU A 189 -14.05 15.29 17.08
N GLN A 190 -12.74 15.37 16.88
CA GLN A 190 -12.02 14.70 15.81
C GLN A 190 -12.07 13.18 15.96
N GLN A 191 -11.91 12.65 17.17
CA GLN A 191 -12.05 11.21 17.43
C GLN A 191 -13.47 10.72 17.15
N LYS A 192 -14.49 11.46 17.58
CA LYS A 192 -15.89 11.15 17.26
C LYS A 192 -16.12 11.16 15.76
N LYS A 193 -15.58 12.16 15.05
CA LYS A 193 -15.70 12.28 13.60
C LYS A 193 -14.98 11.15 12.86
N TRP A 194 -13.75 10.81 13.26
CA TRP A 194 -13.00 9.66 12.74
C TRP A 194 -13.79 8.35 12.87
N ASN A 195 -14.41 8.13 14.03
CA ASN A 195 -15.22 6.95 14.27
C ASN A 195 -16.51 6.95 13.43
N ALA A 196 -17.18 8.09 13.30
CA ALA A 196 -18.35 8.23 12.44
C ALA A 196 -18.01 7.98 10.95
N MET A 197 -16.89 8.53 10.48
CA MET A 197 -16.41 8.38 9.11
C MET A 197 -16.04 6.93 8.74
N LYS A 198 -15.72 6.07 9.72
CA LYS A 198 -15.49 4.64 9.43
C LYS A 198 -16.79 3.93 9.01
N GLY A 199 -17.94 4.44 9.45
CA GLY A 199 -19.24 3.83 9.17
C GLY A 199 -19.33 2.38 9.64
N LYS A 200 -20.19 1.61 8.97
CA LYS A 200 -20.40 0.19 9.31
C LYS A 200 -19.17 -0.65 8.97
N THR A 201 -18.67 -1.43 9.94
CA THR A 201 -17.55 -2.37 9.74
C THR A 201 -17.81 -3.31 8.55
N TYR A 202 -16.76 -3.53 7.75
CA TYR A 202 -16.78 -4.39 6.58
C TYR A 202 -15.61 -5.37 6.62
N ARG A 203 -15.91 -6.64 6.32
CA ARG A 203 -14.89 -7.68 6.23
C ARG A 203 -14.47 -7.84 4.77
N PHE A 204 -13.28 -7.36 4.45
CA PHE A 204 -12.72 -7.52 3.10
C PHE A 204 -12.44 -8.98 2.74
N PRO A 205 -12.63 -9.38 1.47
CA PRO A 205 -12.24 -10.70 1.01
C PRO A 205 -10.72 -10.88 1.17
N ALA A 206 -10.29 -12.11 1.45
CA ALA A 206 -8.88 -12.43 1.50
C ALA A 206 -8.26 -12.20 0.11
N PRO A 207 -7.04 -11.64 0.01
CA PRO A 207 -6.37 -11.48 -1.28
C PRO A 207 -6.24 -12.84 -1.98
N GLU A 208 -6.84 -12.98 -3.16
CA GLU A 208 -6.67 -14.18 -3.97
C GLU A 208 -5.19 -14.40 -4.27
N GLY A 209 -4.69 -15.61 -3.96
CA GLY A 209 -3.30 -15.99 -4.22
C GLY A 209 -2.40 -16.22 -3.00
N ARG A 210 -2.94 -16.45 -1.80
CA ARG A 210 -2.22 -17.23 -0.77
C ARG A 210 -2.67 -18.70 -0.82
N PRO A 211 -1.90 -19.62 -1.41
CA PRO A 211 -2.11 -21.04 -1.18
C PRO A 211 -1.86 -21.31 0.32
N GLY A 212 -2.89 -21.73 1.06
CA GLY A 212 -2.72 -22.28 2.41
C GLY A 212 -3.51 -21.66 3.57
N SER A 213 -4.70 -21.11 3.38
CA SER A 213 -5.57 -20.71 4.52
C SER A 213 -7.00 -21.22 4.41
N ARG A 214 -7.18 -22.45 3.90
CA ARG A 214 -8.50 -23.10 3.89
C ARG A 214 -8.80 -23.94 5.13
N ASP A 215 -7.82 -24.18 6.00
CA ASP A 215 -7.98 -25.05 7.17
C ASP A 215 -7.53 -24.36 8.47
N GLN A 216 -8.18 -23.25 8.82
CA GLN A 216 -8.19 -22.79 10.21
C GLN A 216 -9.63 -22.83 10.70
N PRO A 217 -9.99 -23.73 11.64
CA PRO A 217 -11.28 -23.71 12.30
C PRO A 217 -11.49 -22.32 12.91
N ALA A 218 -12.70 -21.78 12.77
CA ALA A 218 -13.07 -20.54 13.46
C ALA A 218 -12.80 -20.71 14.96
N GLU A 219 -11.83 -19.97 15.51
CA GLU A 219 -11.71 -19.88 16.96
C GLU A 219 -13.01 -19.26 17.49
N PRO A 220 -13.72 -19.92 18.41
CA PRO A 220 -14.90 -19.34 19.03
C PRO A 220 -14.45 -18.12 19.83
N ASN A 221 -15.16 -17.01 19.64
CA ASN A 221 -15.02 -15.79 20.43
C ASN A 221 -15.15 -16.15 21.93
N GLY A 222 -14.02 -16.33 22.60
CA GLY A 222 -13.95 -16.27 24.05
C GLY A 222 -13.75 -14.82 24.39
N ASP A 223 -14.83 -14.15 24.81
CA ASP A 223 -14.87 -13.00 25.71
C ASP A 223 -16.37 -12.66 25.90
N GLU A 224 -17.03 -13.43 26.78
CA GLU A 224 -18.16 -12.91 27.55
C GLU A 224 -17.55 -12.19 28.76
N ASP A 225 -17.57 -10.85 28.72
CA ASP A 225 -17.45 -9.98 29.90
C ASP A 225 -18.76 -10.05 30.73
N PRO A 226 -18.80 -9.64 32.02
CA PRO A 226 -17.72 -9.38 32.98
C PRO A 226 -17.73 -10.34 34.20
#